data_AF-A0A396GHP6-F1
#
_entry.id   AF-A0A396GHP6-F1
#
_cell.length_a   1.000
_cell.length_b   1.000
_cell.length_c   1.000
_cell.angle_alpha   90.00
_cell.angle_beta   90.00
_cell.angle_gamma   90.00
#
_symmetry.space_group_name_H-M   'P 1'
#
loop_
_entity.id
_entity.type
_entity.pdbx_description
1 polymer ?
#
loop_
_entity_poly.entity_id
_entity_poly.type
_entity_poly.pdbx_seq_one_letter_code
_entity_poly.pdbx_strand_id
1 'polypeptide(L)' 'MILQDKDRLMELLTYPEVEESIKRRVAINLKDQKTDPVYKINPSLVADLYSDWIMPLTKEVQVAYLLRKLD' A
#
# COMPACT_ATOMS: atom_id res chain seq x y z
N MET A 1 -24.52 -9.30 -6.10
CA MET A 1 -23.77 -10.28 -5.31
C MET A 1 -22.27 -10.05 -5.46
N ILE A 2 -21.61 -10.46 -6.56
CA ILE A 2 -20.14 -10.35 -6.72
C ILE A 2 -19.57 -8.93 -6.46
N LEU A 3 -20.26 -7.88 -6.91
CA LEU A 3 -19.88 -6.48 -6.65
C LEU A 3 -19.95 -6.12 -5.15
N GLN A 4 -20.97 -6.57 -4.42
CA GLN A 4 -21.06 -6.35 -2.97
C GLN A 4 -19.99 -7.15 -2.21
N ASP A 5 -19.64 -8.34 -2.69
CA ASP A 5 -18.58 -9.16 -2.10
C ASP A 5 -17.21 -8.53 -2.32
N LYS A 6 -16.98 -7.90 -3.48
CA LYS A 6 -15.77 -7.11 -3.76
C LYS A 6 -15.60 -5.95 -2.79
N ASP A 7 -16.64 -5.15 -2.59
CA ASP A 7 -16.59 -3.95 -1.74
C ASP A 7 -16.32 -4.32 -0.28
N ARG A 8 -16.98 -5.39 0.21
CA ARG A 8 -16.78 -5.89 1.58
C ARG A 8 -15.38 -6.48 1.77
N LEU A 9 -14.83 -7.18 0.76
CA LEU A 9 -13.46 -7.68 0.81
C LEU A 9 -12.44 -6.53 0.81
N MET A 10 -12.67 -5.47 0.04
CA MET A 10 -11.81 -4.28 0.03
C MET A 10 -11.82 -3.59 1.40
N GLU A 11 -12.99 -3.49 2.05
CA GLU A 11 -13.11 -2.94 3.40
C GLU A 11 -12.34 -3.79 4.44
N LEU A 12 -12.48 -5.12 4.39
CA LEU A 12 -11.76 -6.03 5.29
C LEU A 12 -10.23 -6.03 5.09
N LEU A 13 -9.76 -5.75 3.87
CA LEU A 13 -8.33 -5.66 3.55
C LEU A 13 -7.73 -4.27 3.83
N THR A 14 -8.56 -3.29 4.18
CA THR A 14 -8.12 -1.94 4.53
C THR A 14 -7.85 -1.89 6.02
N TYR A 15 -6.58 -1.72 6.38
CA TYR A 15 -6.13 -1.67 7.77
C TYR A 15 -5.42 -0.33 8.00
N PRO A 16 -6.15 0.74 8.35
CA PRO A 16 -5.63 2.11 8.39
C PRO A 16 -4.35 2.25 9.25
N GLU A 17 -4.29 1.56 10.39
CA GLU A 17 -3.13 1.59 11.28
C GLU A 17 -1.89 0.94 10.65
N VAL A 18 -2.07 -0.13 9.88
CA VAL A 18 -0.99 -0.82 9.16
C VAL A 18 -0.51 0.02 7.99
N GLU A 19 -1.42 0.67 7.28
CA GLU A 19 -1.11 1.53 6.13
C GLU A 19 -0.29 2.76 6.57
N GLU A 20 -0.69 3.39 7.68
CA GLU A 20 0.06 4.50 8.28
C GLU A 20 1.43 4.05 8.82
N SER A 21 1.52 2.84 9.39
CA SER A 21 2.80 2.27 9.82
C SER A 21 3.74 2.01 8.64
N ILE A 22 3.22 1.53 7.51
CA ILE A 22 3.99 1.31 6.28
C ILE A 22 4.46 2.65 5.70
N LYS A 23 3.61 3.67 5.61
CA LYS A 23 4.01 5.02 5.16
C LYS A 23 5.16 5.58 6.00
N ARG A 24 5.05 5.47 7.34
CA ARG A 24 6.10 5.92 8.26
C ARG A 24 7.40 5.13 8.07
N ARG A 25 7.33 3.81 7.93
CA ARG A 25 8.52 2.96 7.69
C ARG A 25 9.20 3.27 6.36
N VAL A 26 8.44 3.46 5.29
CA VAL A 26 8.98 3.85 3.98
C VAL A 26 9.69 5.21 4.09
N ALA A 27 9.06 6.19 4.75
CA ALA A 27 9.66 7.50 4.97
C ALA A 27 10.93 7.46 5.85
N ILE A 28 10.97 6.62 6.89
CA ILE A 28 12.13 6.48 7.80
C ILE A 28 13.28 5.73 7.11
N ASN A 29 13.00 4.62 6.41
CA ASN A 29 14.02 3.88 5.66
C ASN A 29 14.68 4.73 4.57
N LEU A 30 13.94 5.67 4.00
CA LEU A 30 14.47 6.64 3.03
C LEU A 30 15.20 7.81 3.69
N LYS A 31 15.26 7.91 5.03
CA LYS A 31 16.04 8.93 5.75
C LYS A 31 17.24 8.33 6.48
N ASP A 32 17.13 7.10 6.95
CA ASP A 32 18.15 6.38 7.74
C ASP A 32 19.25 5.70 6.91
N GLN A 33 19.34 5.94 5.60
CA GLN A 33 20.54 5.62 4.84
C GLN A 33 21.67 6.58 5.29
N LYS A 34 22.39 6.17 6.35
CA LYS A 34 23.48 6.85 7.08
C LYS A 34 24.74 7.22 6.26
N THR A 35 24.59 7.45 4.96
CA THR A 35 25.67 7.83 4.05
C THR A 35 25.17 8.94 3.15
N ASP A 36 25.10 10.17 3.69
CA ASP A 36 24.72 11.42 3.00
C ASP A 36 24.16 11.22 1.57
N PRO A 37 22.96 10.61 1.43
CA PRO A 37 22.57 10.13 0.12
C PRO A 37 22.08 11.36 -0.62
N VAL A 38 22.77 11.72 -1.70
CA VAL A 38 22.19 12.63 -2.69
C VAL A 38 21.01 11.89 -3.31
N TYR A 39 19.85 12.01 -2.67
CA TYR A 39 18.63 11.38 -3.13
C TYR A 39 18.28 11.99 -4.48
N LYS A 40 18.43 11.22 -5.56
CA LYS A 40 18.00 11.63 -6.91
C LYS A 40 16.49 11.88 -6.98
N ILE A 41 15.74 11.34 -6.02
CA ILE A 41 14.28 11.38 -5.93
C ILE A 41 13.90 11.72 -4.49
N ASN A 42 12.97 12.66 -4.30
CA ASN A 42 12.49 13.05 -2.99
C ASN A 42 11.88 11.85 -2.23
N PRO A 43 12.39 11.50 -1.03
CA PRO A 43 11.83 10.44 -0.18
C PRO A 43 10.32 10.52 0.06
N SER A 44 9.77 11.72 0.22
CA SER A 44 8.32 11.90 0.41
C SER A 44 7.54 11.48 -0.83
N LEU A 45 8.06 11.76 -2.04
CA LEU A 45 7.42 11.36 -3.29
C LEU A 45 7.32 9.84 -3.43
N VAL A 46 8.31 9.10 -2.90
CA VAL A 46 8.27 7.63 -2.89
C VAL A 46 7.23 7.11 -1.91
N ALA A 47 7.09 7.75 -0.75
CA ALA A 47 6.06 7.40 0.24
C ALA A 47 4.65 7.66 -0.33
N ASP A 48 4.45 8.80 -1.01
CA ASP A 48 3.19 9.15 -1.66
C ASP A 48 2.85 8.18 -2.80
N LEU A 49 3.83 7.84 -3.66
CA LEU A 49 3.66 6.83 -4.71
C LEU A 49 3.23 5.48 -4.13
N TYR A 50 3.84 5.06 -3.02
CA TYR A 50 3.51 3.80 -2.39
C TYR A 50 2.10 3.79 -1.79
N SER A 51 1.73 4.88 -1.11
CA SER A 51 0.42 5.11 -0.50
C SER A 51 -0.71 5.14 -1.53
N ASP A 52 -0.53 5.94 -2.58
CA ASP A 52 -1.64 6.38 -3.42
C ASP A 52 -1.84 5.47 -4.64
N TRP A 53 -0.79 4.75 -5.03
CA TRP A 53 -0.81 3.92 -6.24
C TRP A 53 -0.49 2.47 -5.96
N ILE A 54 0.68 2.18 -5.37
CA ILE A 54 1.15 0.79 -5.21
C ILE A 54 0.21 0.02 -4.28
N MET A 55 -0.10 0.59 -3.11
CA MET A 55 -0.92 -0.07 -2.11
C MET A 55 -2.35 -0.35 -2.60
N PRO A 56 -3.11 0.60 -3.17
CA PRO A 56 -4.43 0.33 -3.74
C PRO A 56 -4.40 -0.75 -4.84
N LEU A 57 -3.44 -0.68 -5.76
CA LEU A 57 -3.31 -1.66 -6.86
C LEU A 57 -3.04 -3.08 -6.32
N THR A 58 -2.22 -3.22 -5.28
CA THR A 58 -1.97 -4.53 -4.66
C THR A 58 -3.22 -5.09 -3.96
N LYS A 59 -4.06 -4.24 -3.35
CA LYS A 59 -5.33 -4.67 -2.77
C LYS A 59 -6.33 -5.12 -3.83
N GLU A 60 -6.39 -4.45 -4.98
CA GLU A 60 -7.26 -4.88 -6.09
C GLU A 60 -6.94 -6.30 -6.57
N VAL A 61 -5.65 -6.62 -6.70
CA VAL A 61 -5.20 -7.97 -7.06
C VAL A 61 -5.56 -8.98 -5.96
N GLN A 62 -5.40 -8.62 -4.68
CA GLN A 62 -5.79 -9.49 -3.56
C GLN A 62 -7.30 -9.76 -3.56
N VAL A 63 -8.13 -8.75 -3.77
CA VAL A 63 -9.59 -8.92 -3.88
C VAL A 63 -9.94 -9.83 -5.07
N ALA A 64 -9.34 -9.62 -6.23
CA ALA A 64 -9.58 -10.46 -7.42
C ALA A 64 -9.16 -11.92 -7.18
N TYR A 65 -8.06 -12.15 -6.47
CA TYR A 65 -7.60 -13.48 -6.09
C TYR A 65 -8.57 -14.16 -5.10
N LEU A 66 -9.02 -13.44 -4.07
CA LEU A 66 -9.94 -13.97 -3.07
C LEU A 66 -11.30 -14.32 -3.67
N LEU A 67 -11.84 -13.48 -4.57
CA LEU A 67 -13.08 -13.77 -5.29
C LEU A 67 -12.95 -15.08 -6.09
N ARG A 68 -11.86 -15.25 -6.85
CA ARG A 68 -11.62 -16.48 -7.62
C ARG A 68 -11.40 -17.74 -6.79
N LYS A 69 -11.02 -17.60 -5.51
CA LYS A 69 -10.82 -18.74 -4.59
C LYS A 69 -12.12 -19.17 -3.91
N LEU A 70 -13.11 -18.28 -3.87
CA LEU A 70 -14.42 -18.50 -3.25
C LEU A 70 -15.48 -18.98 -4.25
N ASP A 71 -15.18 -18.93 -5.56
CA ASP A 71 -15.89 -19.65 -6.63
C ASP A 71 -15.59 -21.16 -6.58
#